data_AF-A0A662XM99-F1
#
_entry.id   AF-A0A662XM99-F1
#
_cell.length_a   1.000
_cell.length_b   1.000
_cell.length_c   1.000
_cell.angle_alpha   90.00
_cell.angle_beta   90.00
_cell.angle_gamma   90.00
#
_symmetry.space_group_name_H-M   'P 1'
#
loop_
_entity.id
_entity.type
_entity.pdbx_description
1 polymer ?
#
loop_
_entity_poly.entity_id
_entity_poly.type
_entity_poly.pdbx_seq_one_letter_code
_entity_poly.pdbx_strand_id
1 'polypeptide(L)'
;MASELHSDMSSAKAERIRAKRQQHAPDEHELDLFLNAPSISNDALASAGADASPAEVNGQVERSRCNGEADEQEFRGSAKTGALLPGMVLLKGFLSPQQQQELVNDAQRLGLAEGGFYKPTYASGAKCRLHQMCFGRHWNVVTEQYESHRSNFDGAPAPSLPDSWRLHAQRSLDAATAIDKQVLGTCQSATPDICVVNFYKKAGRNGMHIDKDESAEAMAMGSPVISFSIGCAAEFAYIDHYPEPHEAVPIVRLESGDVLVFGGPSRNVVHALTRVYSGTQPDWLHMRAGRLNLTFREFRPSEVAGS
;
A
#
# COMPACT_ATOMS: atom_id res chain seq x y z
N MET A 1 -3.54 -1.33 -52.69
CA MET A 1 -2.49 -0.76 -51.80
C MET A 1 -2.98 -0.39 -50.38
N ALA A 2 -4.26 -0.57 -50.02
CA ALA A 2 -4.74 -0.33 -48.65
C ALA A 2 -5.00 -1.62 -47.83
N SER A 3 -5.00 -2.80 -48.45
CA SER A 3 -5.28 -4.08 -47.77
C SER A 3 -4.05 -4.75 -47.16
N GLU A 4 -2.84 -4.44 -47.62
CA GLU A 4 -1.60 -5.04 -47.10
C GLU A 4 -1.14 -4.39 -45.78
N LEU A 5 -1.43 -3.09 -45.59
CA LEU A 5 -1.06 -2.34 -44.37
C LEU A 5 -1.84 -2.77 -43.11
N HIS A 6 -3.10 -3.23 -43.26
CA HIS A 6 -3.90 -3.71 -42.13
C HIS A 6 -3.50 -5.12 -41.66
N SER A 7 -2.95 -5.94 -42.57
CA SER A 7 -2.47 -7.29 -42.27
C SER A 7 -1.16 -7.27 -41.48
N ASP A 8 -0.23 -6.38 -41.85
CA ASP A 8 1.10 -6.28 -41.23
C ASP A 8 1.05 -5.75 -39.78
N MET A 9 0.15 -4.81 -39.48
CA MET A 9 -0.02 -4.32 -38.11
C MET A 9 -0.63 -5.35 -37.16
N SER A 10 -1.49 -6.23 -37.67
CA SER A 10 -2.07 -7.35 -36.91
C SER A 10 -1.01 -8.42 -36.59
N SER A 11 -0.16 -8.73 -37.56
CA SER A 11 0.98 -9.66 -37.44
C SER A 11 2.00 -9.20 -36.40
N ALA A 12 2.42 -7.92 -36.47
CA ALA A 12 3.38 -7.35 -35.52
C ALA A 12 2.83 -7.27 -34.08
N LYS A 13 1.51 -7.06 -33.91
CA LYS A 13 0.84 -7.11 -32.60
C LYS A 13 0.83 -8.54 -32.04
N ALA A 14 0.54 -9.53 -32.88
CA ALA A 14 0.53 -10.94 -32.50
C ALA A 14 1.94 -11.47 -32.14
N GLU A 15 2.97 -11.06 -32.89
CA GLU A 15 4.37 -11.40 -32.56
C GLU A 15 4.83 -10.74 -31.27
N ARG A 16 4.47 -9.47 -31.00
CA ARG A 16 4.72 -8.82 -29.71
C ARG A 16 4.02 -9.55 -28.56
N ILE A 17 2.80 -10.03 -28.75
CA ILE A 17 2.07 -10.83 -27.75
C ILE A 17 2.76 -12.19 -27.51
N ARG A 18 3.29 -12.83 -28.56
CA ARG A 18 3.97 -14.12 -28.47
C ARG A 18 5.35 -14.01 -27.81
N ALA A 19 6.11 -12.97 -28.15
CA ALA A 19 7.38 -12.64 -27.50
C ALA A 19 7.18 -12.25 -26.02
N LYS A 20 6.11 -11.48 -25.72
CA LYS A 20 5.67 -11.18 -24.34
C LYS A 20 5.45 -12.47 -23.53
N ARG A 21 4.69 -13.43 -24.04
CA ARG A 21 4.42 -14.72 -23.35
C ARG A 21 5.69 -15.54 -23.07
N GLN A 22 6.71 -15.45 -23.92
CA GLN A 22 7.95 -16.22 -23.75
C GLN A 22 8.95 -15.58 -22.77
N GLN A 23 9.01 -14.24 -22.69
CA GLN A 23 9.80 -13.54 -21.66
C GLN A 23 9.08 -13.45 -20.31
N HIS A 24 7.74 -13.41 -20.31
CA HIS A 24 6.92 -13.36 -19.09
C HIS A 24 6.73 -14.71 -18.42
N ALA A 25 6.81 -15.86 -19.11
CA ALA A 25 6.47 -17.17 -18.54
C ALA A 25 7.03 -17.49 -17.12
N PRO A 26 8.26 -17.09 -16.73
CA PRO A 26 8.77 -17.31 -15.37
C PRO A 26 8.17 -16.34 -14.33
N ASP A 27 8.00 -15.07 -14.68
CA ASP A 27 7.40 -14.04 -13.81
C ASP A 27 5.86 -14.20 -13.76
N GLU A 28 5.23 -14.64 -14.84
CA GLU A 28 3.82 -15.07 -14.94
C GLU A 28 3.58 -16.35 -14.15
N HIS A 29 4.48 -17.33 -14.12
CA HIS A 29 4.33 -18.47 -13.21
C HIS A 29 4.39 -18.02 -11.73
N GLU A 30 5.19 -16.99 -11.42
CA GLU A 30 5.27 -16.37 -10.10
C GLU A 30 4.05 -15.49 -9.73
N LEU A 31 3.33 -14.97 -10.72
CA LEU A 31 2.10 -14.16 -10.61
C LEU A 31 0.82 -15.03 -10.65
N ASP A 32 0.77 -16.08 -11.48
CA ASP A 32 -0.30 -17.09 -11.50
C ASP A 32 -0.39 -17.82 -10.15
N LEU A 33 0.77 -18.03 -9.51
CA LEU A 33 0.85 -18.53 -8.14
C LEU A 33 0.38 -17.50 -7.08
N PHE A 34 0.31 -16.21 -7.41
CA PHE A 34 -0.20 -15.13 -6.57
C PHE A 34 -1.72 -14.93 -6.71
N LEU A 35 -2.28 -15.20 -7.90
CA LEU A 35 -3.63 -14.78 -8.29
C LEU A 35 -4.69 -15.89 -8.23
N ASN A 36 -4.28 -17.17 -8.12
CA ASN A 36 -5.18 -18.33 -8.10
C ASN A 36 -5.47 -18.89 -6.70
N ALA A 37 -5.40 -18.07 -5.63
CA ALA A 37 -5.97 -18.49 -4.35
C ALA A 37 -7.51 -18.55 -4.51
N PRO A 38 -8.18 -19.65 -4.14
CA PRO A 38 -9.62 -19.77 -4.35
C PRO A 38 -10.36 -18.67 -3.58
N SER A 39 -11.14 -17.86 -4.31
CA SER A 39 -12.07 -16.90 -3.70
C SER A 39 -13.30 -17.63 -3.17
N ILE A 40 -13.78 -17.24 -1.99
CA ILE A 40 -15.04 -17.72 -1.42
C ILE A 40 -15.94 -16.50 -1.16
N SER A 41 -17.25 -16.67 -1.37
CA SER A 41 -18.29 -15.66 -1.19
C SER A 41 -18.15 -14.87 0.12
N ASN A 42 -18.45 -13.56 0.04
CA ASN A 42 -18.50 -12.62 1.17
C ASN A 42 -19.40 -13.09 2.33
N ASP A 43 -20.33 -14.03 2.09
CA ASP A 43 -21.27 -14.54 3.10
C ASP A 43 -20.58 -15.28 4.26
N ALA A 44 -19.40 -15.87 4.04
CA ALA A 44 -18.69 -16.63 5.08
C ALA A 44 -18.00 -15.74 6.13
N LEU A 45 -17.71 -14.48 5.81
CA LEU A 45 -17.04 -13.55 6.73
C LEU A 45 -18.05 -12.83 7.65
N ALA A 46 -19.28 -12.62 7.18
CA ALA A 46 -20.34 -11.96 7.95
C ALA A 46 -20.79 -12.77 9.18
N SER A 47 -20.72 -14.10 9.13
CA SER A 47 -21.07 -14.97 10.27
C SER A 47 -20.06 -14.97 11.42
N ALA A 48 -18.85 -14.44 11.20
CA ALA A 48 -17.81 -14.36 12.24
C ALA A 48 -17.79 -13.00 12.98
N GLY A 49 -18.48 -11.98 12.45
CA GLY A 49 -18.46 -10.60 12.97
C GLY A 49 -19.70 -10.20 13.78
N ALA A 50 -20.65 -11.12 14.03
CA ALA A 50 -21.97 -10.78 14.54
C ALA A 50 -22.10 -10.66 16.07
N ASP A 51 -21.02 -10.76 16.85
CA ASP A 51 -21.11 -10.83 18.33
C ASP A 51 -20.52 -9.62 19.08
N ALA A 52 -20.52 -8.45 18.47
CA ALA A 52 -20.13 -7.21 19.14
C ALA A 52 -21.09 -6.06 18.82
N SER A 53 -22.18 -5.96 19.58
CA SER A 53 -22.92 -4.69 19.73
C SER A 53 -22.41 -3.92 20.97
N PRO A 54 -22.36 -2.58 20.91
CA PRO A 54 -21.84 -1.75 21.98
C PRO A 54 -22.96 -1.46 23.00
N ALA A 55 -22.83 -2.01 24.22
CA ALA A 55 -23.69 -1.67 25.34
C ALA A 55 -23.00 -0.64 26.27
N GLU A 56 -23.84 0.24 26.79
CA GLU A 56 -23.54 1.48 27.50
C GLU A 56 -22.70 1.29 28.78
N VAL A 57 -21.85 2.29 29.04
CA VAL A 57 -21.06 2.43 30.27
C VAL A 57 -21.97 2.87 31.41
N ASN A 58 -22.19 1.97 32.39
CA ASN A 58 -22.19 2.33 33.82
C ASN A 58 -22.36 1.08 34.70
N GLY A 59 -21.43 0.89 35.64
CA GLY A 59 -21.59 -0.06 36.73
C GLY A 59 -20.26 -0.64 37.23
N GLN A 60 -19.77 -0.11 38.35
CA GLN A 60 -18.71 -0.73 39.14
C GLN A 60 -19.10 -2.16 39.52
N VAL A 61 -18.28 -3.14 39.16
CA VAL A 61 -18.30 -4.47 39.77
C VAL A 61 -16.87 -4.93 39.96
N GLU A 62 -16.46 -4.99 41.23
CA GLU A 62 -15.24 -5.65 41.69
C GLU A 62 -15.18 -7.10 41.19
N ARG A 63 -14.03 -7.53 40.65
CA ARG A 63 -13.73 -8.96 40.52
C ARG A 63 -12.25 -9.26 40.77
N SER A 64 -12.05 -9.92 41.90
CA SER A 64 -11.21 -11.10 42.14
C SER A 64 -9.99 -11.32 41.24
N ARG A 65 -8.83 -11.34 41.88
CA ARG A 65 -7.53 -11.75 41.32
C ARG A 65 -7.58 -13.21 40.87
N CYS A 66 -7.40 -13.44 39.57
CA CYS A 66 -6.86 -14.69 39.05
C CYS A 66 -5.65 -14.36 38.18
N ASN A 67 -4.46 -14.71 38.69
CA ASN A 67 -3.19 -14.60 37.99
C ASN A 67 -3.18 -15.57 36.79
N GLY A 68 -2.91 -15.03 35.61
CA GLY A 68 -2.49 -15.75 34.43
C GLY A 68 -1.61 -14.82 33.62
N GLU A 69 -0.31 -14.80 33.90
CA GLU A 69 0.69 -14.10 33.11
C GLU A 69 0.78 -14.78 31.74
N ALA A 70 0.05 -14.23 30.77
CA ALA A 70 0.37 -14.46 29.37
C ALA A 70 1.59 -13.61 29.04
N ASP A 71 2.65 -14.28 28.58
CA ASP A 71 3.94 -13.71 28.20
C ASP A 71 3.71 -12.67 27.08
N GLU A 72 3.60 -11.38 27.45
CA GLU A 72 3.61 -10.25 26.50
C GLU A 72 5.04 -10.12 25.95
N GLN A 73 5.38 -10.97 24.99
CA GLN A 73 6.65 -10.85 24.28
C GLN A 73 6.57 -9.60 23.38
N GLU A 74 6.95 -8.44 23.92
CA GLU A 74 6.95 -7.17 23.20
C GLU A 74 7.80 -7.29 21.93
N PHE A 75 7.13 -7.32 20.77
CA PHE A 75 7.81 -7.30 19.49
C PHE A 75 8.52 -5.97 19.29
N ARG A 76 9.76 -6.01 18.77
CA ARG A 76 10.53 -4.80 18.43
C ARG A 76 9.70 -3.84 17.58
N GLY A 77 9.64 -2.58 18.01
CA GLY A 77 8.90 -1.52 17.31
C GLY A 77 7.39 -1.57 17.49
N SER A 78 6.86 -2.38 18.41
CA SER A 78 5.43 -2.33 18.75
C SER A 78 5.02 -0.93 19.19
N ALA A 79 3.91 -0.44 18.66
CA ALA A 79 3.36 0.87 18.97
C ALA A 79 1.83 0.77 19.02
N LYS A 80 1.20 1.66 19.81
CA LYS A 80 -0.26 1.84 19.83
C LYS A 80 -0.65 2.91 18.81
N THR A 81 -1.94 3.05 18.56
CA THR A 81 -2.47 4.19 17.78
C THR A 81 -2.01 5.52 18.38
N GLY A 82 -1.50 6.42 17.55
CA GLY A 82 -1.00 7.72 18.00
C GLY A 82 -0.01 8.37 17.03
N ALA A 83 0.45 9.57 17.38
CA ALA A 83 1.50 10.27 16.64
C ALA A 83 2.87 9.64 16.93
N LEU A 84 3.64 9.37 15.87
CA LEU A 84 5.03 8.90 15.92
C LEU A 84 6.02 10.07 15.78
N LEU A 85 5.66 11.06 14.96
CA LEU A 85 6.32 12.36 14.77
C LEU A 85 5.22 13.41 14.51
N PRO A 86 5.50 14.72 14.61
CA PRO A 86 4.57 15.76 14.16
C PRO A 86 4.15 15.55 12.69
N GLY A 87 2.85 15.37 12.46
CA GLY A 87 2.30 15.07 11.14
C GLY A 87 2.49 13.63 10.67
N MET A 88 2.88 12.69 11.54
CA MET A 88 2.99 11.25 11.25
C MET A 88 2.22 10.44 12.30
N VAL A 89 1.13 9.80 11.88
CA VAL A 89 0.20 9.08 12.76
C VAL A 89 0.09 7.62 12.34
N LEU A 90 0.15 6.73 13.33
CA LEU A 90 -0.16 5.31 13.18
C LEU A 90 -1.57 5.05 13.71
N LEU A 91 -2.39 4.37 12.92
CA LEU A 91 -3.69 3.83 13.29
C LEU A 91 -3.58 2.30 13.32
N LYS A 92 -3.42 1.73 14.52
CA LYS A 92 -3.26 0.29 14.71
C LYS A 92 -4.57 -0.46 14.47
N GLY A 93 -4.54 -1.50 13.64
CA GLY A 93 -5.69 -2.36 13.36
C GLY A 93 -6.93 -1.61 12.84
N PHE A 94 -6.72 -0.49 12.14
CA PHE A 94 -7.79 0.41 11.71
C PHE A 94 -8.71 -0.23 10.66
N LEU A 95 -8.13 -1.00 9.72
CA LEU A 95 -8.91 -1.72 8.73
C LEU A 95 -9.49 -2.99 9.34
N SER A 96 -10.81 -3.14 9.28
CA SER A 96 -11.47 -4.35 9.77
C SER A 96 -11.07 -5.58 8.96
N PRO A 97 -11.21 -6.81 9.49
CA PRO A 97 -10.91 -8.03 8.73
C PRO A 97 -11.63 -8.11 7.39
N GLN A 98 -12.89 -7.66 7.35
CA GLN A 98 -13.67 -7.59 6.11
C GLN A 98 -13.06 -6.62 5.10
N GLN A 99 -12.70 -5.41 5.52
CA GLN A 99 -12.09 -4.41 4.64
C GLN A 99 -10.74 -4.90 4.09
N GLN A 100 -9.95 -5.56 4.93
CA GLN A 100 -8.68 -6.15 4.50
C GLN A 100 -8.89 -7.23 3.44
N GLN A 101 -9.87 -8.12 3.61
CA GLN A 101 -10.18 -9.15 2.62
C GLN A 101 -10.73 -8.56 1.32
N GLU A 102 -11.58 -7.54 1.39
CA GLU A 102 -12.11 -6.82 0.22
C GLU A 102 -10.98 -6.17 -0.60
N LEU A 103 -10.07 -5.46 0.07
CA LEU A 103 -8.89 -4.86 -0.57
C LEU A 103 -7.98 -5.91 -1.22
N VAL A 104 -7.79 -7.06 -0.57
CA VAL A 104 -7.04 -8.20 -1.14
C VAL A 104 -7.73 -8.76 -2.38
N ASN A 105 -9.03 -9.02 -2.31
CA ASN A 105 -9.81 -9.57 -3.42
C ASN A 105 -9.77 -8.64 -4.63
N ASP A 106 -9.94 -7.33 -4.42
CA ASP A 106 -9.81 -6.34 -5.48
C ASP A 106 -8.38 -6.29 -6.03
N ALA A 107 -7.36 -6.30 -5.18
CA ALA A 107 -5.97 -6.27 -5.61
C ALA A 107 -5.60 -7.52 -6.44
N GLN A 108 -6.13 -8.69 -6.10
CA GLN A 108 -5.95 -9.91 -6.91
C GLN A 108 -6.66 -9.78 -8.26
N ARG A 109 -7.94 -9.41 -8.26
CA ARG A 109 -8.74 -9.27 -9.49
C ARG A 109 -8.13 -8.24 -10.45
N LEU A 110 -7.77 -7.06 -9.95
CA LEU A 110 -7.17 -5.99 -10.73
C LEU A 110 -5.73 -6.30 -11.10
N GLY A 111 -5.03 -7.05 -10.25
CA GLY A 111 -3.67 -7.53 -10.48
C GLY A 111 -3.51 -8.45 -11.68
N LEU A 112 -4.57 -9.16 -12.08
CA LEU A 112 -4.65 -10.00 -13.29
C LEU A 112 -4.99 -9.23 -14.56
N ALA A 113 -5.51 -8.02 -14.44
CA ALA A 113 -5.98 -7.24 -15.58
C ALA A 113 -4.84 -6.48 -16.28
N GLU A 114 -5.16 -5.83 -17.40
CA GLU A 114 -4.24 -4.87 -18.03
C GLU A 114 -3.87 -3.75 -17.03
N GLY A 115 -2.57 -3.42 -16.95
CA GLY A 115 -2.06 -2.49 -15.93
C GLY A 115 -1.93 -3.08 -14.52
N GLY A 116 -2.23 -4.38 -14.33
CA GLY A 116 -2.08 -5.11 -13.08
C GLY A 116 -0.62 -5.35 -12.67
N PHE A 117 -0.40 -6.34 -11.79
CA PHE A 117 0.90 -6.54 -11.17
C PHE A 117 2.00 -6.87 -12.19
N TYR A 118 3.15 -6.23 -12.01
CA TYR A 118 4.39 -6.54 -12.71
C TYR A 118 5.56 -6.46 -11.74
N LYS A 119 6.75 -6.88 -12.19
CA LYS A 119 7.98 -6.75 -11.41
C LYS A 119 8.81 -5.59 -11.97
N PRO A 120 8.88 -4.43 -11.29
CA PRO A 120 9.61 -3.29 -11.80
C PRO A 120 11.10 -3.60 -11.95
N THR A 121 11.74 -2.90 -12.89
CA THR A 121 13.18 -3.00 -13.15
C THR A 121 13.78 -1.61 -13.02
N TYR A 122 14.77 -1.45 -12.15
CA TYR A 122 15.49 -0.19 -11.97
C TYR A 122 16.27 0.20 -13.23
N ALA A 123 16.67 1.47 -13.33
CA ALA A 123 17.53 1.96 -14.41
C ALA A 123 18.84 1.15 -14.58
N SER A 124 19.35 0.56 -13.50
CA SER A 124 20.53 -0.33 -13.51
C SER A 124 20.28 -1.70 -14.15
N GLY A 125 19.03 -2.04 -14.49
CA GLY A 125 18.63 -3.37 -14.94
C GLY A 125 18.32 -4.35 -13.81
N ALA A 126 18.54 -3.98 -12.55
CA ALA A 126 18.19 -4.82 -11.41
C ALA A 126 16.66 -4.90 -11.23
N LYS A 127 16.11 -6.11 -11.05
CA LYS A 127 14.69 -6.30 -10.74
C LYS A 127 14.40 -5.94 -9.28
N CYS A 128 13.30 -5.23 -9.04
CA CYS A 128 12.79 -4.96 -7.71
C CYS A 128 12.43 -6.28 -6.98
N ARG A 129 12.55 -6.27 -5.65
CA ARG A 129 12.19 -7.40 -4.77
C ARG A 129 10.72 -7.39 -4.35
N LEU A 130 9.87 -6.80 -5.18
CA LEU A 130 8.42 -6.67 -4.98
C LEU A 130 7.71 -6.76 -6.33
N HIS A 131 6.41 -7.04 -6.29
CA HIS A 131 5.52 -6.81 -7.42
C HIS A 131 4.76 -5.51 -7.18
N GLN A 132 4.56 -4.73 -8.23
CA GLN A 132 3.88 -3.44 -8.15
C GLN A 132 2.73 -3.37 -9.14
N MET A 133 1.69 -2.63 -8.80
CA MET A 133 0.74 -2.06 -9.76
C MET A 133 0.35 -0.67 -9.27
N CYS A 134 -0.12 0.18 -10.17
CA CYS A 134 -0.42 1.57 -9.88
C CYS A 134 -1.82 1.92 -10.38
N PHE A 135 -2.50 2.83 -9.69
CA PHE A 135 -3.81 3.34 -10.06
C PHE A 135 -3.78 4.88 -10.14
N GLY A 136 -4.60 5.43 -11.03
CA GLY A 136 -4.68 6.85 -11.36
C GLY A 136 -3.52 7.32 -12.22
N ARG A 137 -2.29 7.11 -11.74
CA ARG A 137 -1.05 7.36 -12.48
C ARG A 137 -0.06 6.23 -12.23
N HIS A 138 0.76 5.94 -13.23
CA HIS A 138 1.84 4.97 -13.16
C HIS A 138 3.11 5.62 -12.63
N TRP A 139 3.67 5.11 -11.53
CA TRP A 139 4.99 5.52 -11.06
C TRP A 139 6.08 4.79 -11.84
N ASN A 140 6.84 5.53 -12.63
CA ASN A 140 7.93 4.99 -13.43
C ASN A 140 9.24 4.98 -12.64
N VAL A 141 9.62 3.82 -12.11
CA VAL A 141 10.87 3.61 -11.34
C VAL A 141 12.15 3.99 -12.08
N VAL A 142 12.14 4.11 -13.42
CA VAL A 142 13.33 4.46 -14.20
C VAL A 142 13.50 5.97 -14.28
N THR A 143 12.39 6.70 -14.44
CA THR A 143 12.39 8.16 -14.57
C THR A 143 12.12 8.87 -13.25
N GLU A 144 11.64 8.15 -12.23
CA GLU A 144 11.14 8.68 -10.96
C GLU A 144 10.02 9.71 -11.18
N GLN A 145 9.09 9.41 -12.09
CA GLN A 145 7.98 10.30 -12.47
C GLN A 145 6.64 9.55 -12.57
N TYR A 146 5.55 10.29 -12.36
CA TYR A 146 4.20 9.79 -12.63
C TYR A 146 3.77 10.02 -14.08
N GLU A 147 3.25 8.98 -14.70
CA GLU A 147 2.83 8.96 -16.10
C GLU A 147 1.40 8.41 -16.24
N SER A 148 0.73 8.69 -17.35
CA SER A 148 -0.59 8.10 -17.63
C SER A 148 -0.52 6.65 -18.13
N HIS A 149 0.67 6.20 -18.54
CA HIS A 149 0.92 4.87 -19.08
C HIS A 149 2.21 4.28 -18.49
N ARG A 150 2.29 2.95 -18.44
CA ARG A 150 3.45 2.18 -18.00
C ARG A 150 4.51 2.07 -19.10
N SER A 151 5.09 3.21 -19.48
CA SER A 151 6.03 3.32 -20.59
C SER A 151 7.31 2.49 -20.40
N ASN A 152 7.72 2.26 -19.14
CA ASN A 152 8.92 1.51 -18.78
C ASN A 152 8.76 -0.02 -18.79
N PHE A 153 7.59 -0.56 -19.18
CA PHE A 153 7.39 -2.01 -19.23
C PHE A 153 6.55 -2.47 -20.43
N ASP A 154 5.25 -2.17 -20.45
CA ASP A 154 4.33 -2.76 -21.44
C ASP A 154 3.41 -1.75 -22.16
N GLY A 155 3.48 -0.47 -21.77
CA GLY A 155 2.68 0.61 -22.33
C GLY A 155 1.22 0.63 -21.88
N ALA A 156 0.82 -0.21 -20.92
CA ALA A 156 -0.57 -0.24 -20.44
C ALA A 156 -0.98 1.11 -19.81
N PRO A 157 -2.21 1.58 -20.01
CA PRO A 157 -2.70 2.77 -19.30
C PRO A 157 -2.79 2.50 -17.80
N ALA A 158 -2.57 3.53 -16.98
CA ALA A 158 -2.81 3.43 -15.54
C ALA A 158 -4.32 3.26 -15.28
N PRO A 159 -4.77 2.16 -14.64
CA PRO A 159 -6.18 1.96 -14.31
C PRO A 159 -6.69 3.04 -13.36
N SER A 160 -7.98 3.37 -13.43
CA SER A 160 -8.59 4.31 -12.48
C SER A 160 -8.56 3.76 -11.05
N LEU A 161 -8.24 4.62 -10.08
CA LEU A 161 -8.31 4.27 -8.66
C LEU A 161 -9.76 3.93 -8.25
N PRO A 162 -10.04 2.79 -7.60
CA PRO A 162 -11.39 2.46 -7.14
C PRO A 162 -11.96 3.44 -6.11
N ASP A 163 -13.25 3.76 -6.21
CA ASP A 163 -13.95 4.65 -5.26
C ASP A 163 -13.97 4.09 -3.83
N SER A 164 -14.15 2.77 -3.68
CA SER A 164 -14.10 2.10 -2.38
C SER A 164 -12.75 2.33 -1.68
N TRP A 165 -11.65 2.28 -2.44
CA TRP A 165 -10.32 2.48 -1.90
C TRP A 165 -10.09 3.95 -1.51
N ARG A 166 -10.55 4.91 -2.33
CA ARG A 166 -10.58 6.34 -1.96
C ARG A 166 -11.34 6.57 -0.65
N LEU A 167 -12.48 5.92 -0.48
CA LEU A 167 -13.28 6.05 0.74
C LEU A 167 -12.55 5.53 1.98
N HIS A 168 -11.85 4.40 1.89
CA HIS A 168 -11.01 3.91 2.98
C HIS A 168 -9.85 4.86 3.29
N ALA A 169 -9.19 5.39 2.25
CA ALA A 169 -8.12 6.36 2.41
C ALA A 169 -8.60 7.64 3.10
N GLN A 170 -9.76 8.18 2.68
CA GLN A 170 -10.38 9.36 3.30
C GLN A 170 -10.69 9.12 4.79
N ARG A 171 -11.34 8.01 5.12
CA ARG A 171 -11.65 7.66 6.52
C ARG A 171 -10.39 7.54 7.39
N SER A 172 -9.30 7.05 6.80
CA SER A 172 -8.02 6.92 7.48
C SER A 172 -7.37 8.29 7.72
N LEU A 173 -7.43 9.18 6.73
CA LEU A 173 -6.96 10.55 6.86
C LEU A 173 -7.76 11.33 7.91
N ASP A 174 -9.08 11.19 7.92
CA ASP A 174 -9.96 11.83 8.90
C ASP A 174 -9.59 11.38 10.33
N ALA A 175 -9.40 10.08 10.53
CA ALA A 175 -8.98 9.51 11.81
C ALA A 175 -7.58 9.98 12.24
N ALA A 176 -6.62 10.03 11.32
CA ALA A 176 -5.29 10.55 11.60
C ALA A 176 -5.29 12.04 11.95
N THR A 177 -6.08 12.85 11.22
CA THR A 177 -6.25 14.29 11.45
C THR A 177 -6.90 14.58 12.81
N ALA A 178 -7.80 13.72 13.27
CA ALA A 178 -8.38 13.82 14.60
C ALA A 178 -7.35 13.62 15.72
N ILE A 179 -6.25 12.89 15.45
CA ILE A 179 -5.14 12.67 16.38
C ILE A 179 -4.10 13.80 16.27
N ASP A 180 -3.66 14.12 15.05
CA ASP A 180 -2.72 15.20 14.78
C ASP A 180 -3.11 15.94 13.50
N LYS A 181 -3.60 17.17 13.65
CA LYS A 181 -4.01 18.03 12.53
C LYS A 181 -2.85 18.41 11.61
N GLN A 182 -1.60 18.32 12.09
CA GLN A 182 -0.42 18.63 11.29
C GLN A 182 -0.22 17.66 10.11
N VAL A 183 -0.90 16.50 10.11
CA VAL A 183 -0.91 15.55 8.99
C VAL A 183 -1.32 16.23 7.68
N LEU A 184 -2.22 17.22 7.72
CA LEU A 184 -2.67 17.93 6.52
C LEU A 184 -1.67 18.98 6.00
N GLY A 185 -0.63 19.32 6.77
CA GLY A 185 0.25 20.44 6.45
C GLY A 185 -0.56 21.73 6.31
N THR A 186 -0.50 22.36 5.14
CA THR A 186 -1.30 23.55 4.80
C THR A 186 -2.50 23.24 3.92
N CYS A 187 -2.77 21.96 3.62
CA CYS A 187 -3.93 21.55 2.82
C CYS A 187 -5.21 21.73 3.63
N GLN A 188 -6.29 22.21 3.01
CA GLN A 188 -7.62 22.22 3.63
C GLN A 188 -8.27 20.83 3.59
N SER A 189 -7.98 20.09 2.51
CA SER A 189 -8.37 18.70 2.33
C SER A 189 -7.36 18.00 1.42
N ALA A 190 -7.36 16.67 1.39
CA ALA A 190 -6.57 15.91 0.44
C ALA A 190 -7.41 14.75 -0.09
N THR A 191 -7.53 14.65 -1.41
CA THR A 191 -8.27 13.58 -2.07
C THR A 191 -7.30 12.75 -2.92
N PRO A 192 -6.87 11.57 -2.44
CA PRO A 192 -5.92 10.77 -3.20
C PRO A 192 -6.44 10.38 -4.59
N ASP A 193 -5.65 10.68 -5.61
CA ASP A 193 -5.88 10.32 -7.02
C ASP A 193 -4.90 9.25 -7.50
N ILE A 194 -3.85 8.96 -6.72
CA ILE A 194 -2.86 7.90 -6.98
C ILE A 194 -2.97 6.82 -5.90
N CYS A 195 -2.80 5.56 -6.30
CA CYS A 195 -2.44 4.49 -5.38
C CYS A 195 -1.33 3.61 -5.97
N VAL A 196 -0.23 3.46 -5.25
CA VAL A 196 0.83 2.50 -5.57
C VAL A 196 0.66 1.27 -4.68
N VAL A 197 0.44 0.12 -5.31
CA VAL A 197 0.25 -1.16 -4.62
C VAL A 197 1.51 -1.99 -4.74
N ASN A 198 2.10 -2.34 -3.61
CA ASN A 198 3.30 -3.18 -3.54
C ASN A 198 2.99 -4.50 -2.84
N PHE A 199 3.37 -5.61 -3.47
CA PHE A 199 3.35 -6.93 -2.87
C PHE A 199 4.77 -7.44 -2.62
N TYR A 200 5.11 -7.61 -1.34
CA TYR A 200 6.39 -8.11 -0.87
C TYR A 200 6.30 -9.61 -0.56
N LYS A 201 7.10 -10.41 -1.26
CA LYS A 201 7.33 -11.82 -0.90
C LYS A 201 8.31 -11.90 0.28
N LYS A 202 8.59 -13.12 0.78
CA LYS A 202 9.55 -13.40 1.86
C LYS A 202 10.85 -12.60 1.66
N ALA A 203 11.30 -11.90 2.71
CA ALA A 203 12.50 -11.05 2.72
C ALA A 203 12.48 -9.80 1.80
N GLY A 204 11.29 -9.33 1.40
CA GLY A 204 11.14 -8.04 0.74
C GLY A 204 11.74 -6.91 1.58
N ARG A 205 12.43 -5.99 0.90
CA ARG A 205 12.98 -4.76 1.47
C ARG A 205 12.74 -3.61 0.51
N ASN A 206 12.54 -2.42 1.05
CA ASN A 206 12.66 -1.17 0.31
C ASN A 206 13.68 -0.29 1.02
N GLY A 207 14.61 0.29 0.26
CA GLY A 207 15.67 1.13 0.82
C GLY A 207 15.14 2.42 1.45
N MET A 208 16.02 3.18 2.10
CA MET A 208 15.66 4.52 2.57
C MET A 208 15.34 5.42 1.39
N HIS A 209 14.15 6.02 1.40
CA HIS A 209 13.67 6.93 0.37
C HIS A 209 12.70 7.95 0.95
N ILE A 210 12.39 8.97 0.15
CA ILE A 210 11.30 9.91 0.37
C ILE A 210 10.33 9.74 -0.80
N ASP A 211 9.03 9.71 -0.50
CA ASP A 211 8.00 9.82 -1.52
C ASP A 211 7.94 11.27 -2.02
N LYS A 212 8.65 11.61 -3.10
CA LYS A 212 8.87 13.01 -3.51
C LYS A 212 8.47 13.33 -4.96
N ASP A 213 7.79 12.41 -5.63
CA ASP A 213 7.56 12.45 -7.08
C ASP A 213 6.19 13.03 -7.45
N GLU A 214 5.42 13.51 -6.47
CA GLU A 214 4.20 14.29 -6.64
C GLU A 214 4.52 15.74 -7.08
N SER A 215 3.49 16.55 -7.36
CA SER A 215 3.71 17.93 -7.83
C SER A 215 4.42 18.80 -6.80
N ALA A 216 5.13 19.83 -7.26
CA ALA A 216 5.80 20.78 -6.38
C ALA A 216 4.85 21.41 -5.36
N GLU A 217 3.59 21.67 -5.75
CA GLU A 217 2.55 22.16 -4.85
C GLU A 217 2.14 21.12 -3.80
N ALA A 218 1.97 19.84 -4.18
CA ALA A 218 1.70 18.76 -3.24
C ALA A 218 2.81 18.65 -2.18
N MET A 219 4.07 18.72 -2.63
CA MET A 219 5.24 18.65 -1.76
C MET A 219 5.35 19.88 -0.84
N ALA A 220 5.15 21.09 -1.38
CA ALA A 220 5.25 22.33 -0.62
C ALA A 220 4.15 22.48 0.45
N MET A 221 2.94 22.00 0.15
CA MET A 221 1.82 22.05 1.09
C MET A 221 1.84 20.93 2.13
N GLY A 222 2.74 19.95 1.97
CA GLY A 222 2.79 18.78 2.84
C GLY A 222 1.62 17.82 2.63
N SER A 223 1.10 17.68 1.40
CA SER A 223 -0.07 16.84 1.09
C SER A 223 0.14 15.39 1.55
N PRO A 224 -0.75 14.80 2.35
CA PRO A 224 -0.49 13.56 3.08
C PRO A 224 -0.30 12.33 2.19
N VAL A 225 0.51 11.40 2.68
CA VAL A 225 0.63 10.02 2.21
C VAL A 225 -0.10 9.11 3.19
N ILE A 226 -0.92 8.19 2.69
CA ILE A 226 -1.67 7.21 3.48
C ILE A 226 -1.24 5.82 3.05
N SER A 227 -0.75 4.99 3.98
CA SER A 227 -0.18 3.67 3.70
C SER A 227 -0.88 2.58 4.49
N PHE A 228 -1.52 1.66 3.78
CA PHE A 228 -2.18 0.48 4.37
C PHE A 228 -1.22 -0.69 4.41
N SER A 229 -1.23 -1.44 5.51
CA SER A 229 -0.49 -2.70 5.65
C SER A 229 -1.45 -3.87 5.80
N ILE A 230 -1.35 -4.87 4.91
CA ILE A 230 -2.20 -6.07 4.92
C ILE A 230 -1.32 -7.31 4.75
N GLY A 231 -1.56 -8.35 5.55
CA GLY A 231 -0.79 -9.60 5.54
C GLY A 231 0.35 -9.63 6.57
N CYS A 232 1.49 -10.18 6.19
CA CYS A 232 2.65 -10.31 7.07
C CYS A 232 3.11 -8.97 7.65
N ALA A 233 3.38 -8.96 8.95
CA ALA A 233 3.97 -7.82 9.65
C ALA A 233 5.35 -7.44 9.08
N ALA A 234 5.72 -6.17 9.25
CA ALA A 234 6.99 -5.64 8.78
C ALA A 234 7.58 -4.56 9.69
N GLU A 235 8.91 -4.41 9.64
CA GLU A 235 9.63 -3.29 10.23
C GLU A 235 9.65 -2.12 9.24
N PHE A 236 9.12 -0.98 9.67
CA PHE A 236 9.16 0.30 8.98
C PHE A 236 10.09 1.24 9.73
N ALA A 237 11.23 1.55 9.12
CA ALA A 237 12.18 2.50 9.64
C ALA A 237 11.85 3.91 9.14
N TYR A 238 11.98 4.93 9.99
CA TYR A 238 11.63 6.30 9.66
C TYR A 238 12.48 7.31 10.43
N ILE A 239 12.83 8.42 9.79
CA ILE A 239 13.62 9.52 10.35
C ILE A 239 13.39 10.81 9.52
N ASP A 240 13.53 11.98 10.14
CA ASP A 240 13.26 13.29 9.52
C ASP A 240 14.42 13.85 8.66
N HIS A 241 15.49 13.07 8.52
CA HIS A 241 16.67 13.38 7.70
C HIS A 241 17.28 12.10 7.11
N TYR A 242 18.15 12.22 6.11
CA TYR A 242 18.90 11.06 5.63
C TYR A 242 19.90 10.63 6.70
N PRO A 243 19.89 9.36 7.14
CA PRO A 243 20.71 8.94 8.27
C PRO A 243 22.19 8.91 7.90
N GLU A 244 23.02 9.34 8.84
CA GLU A 244 24.48 9.21 8.72
C GLU A 244 24.90 7.72 8.84
N PRO A 245 26.10 7.35 8.34
CA PRO A 245 26.60 5.98 8.50
C PRO A 245 26.57 5.52 9.96
N HIS A 246 25.94 4.37 10.20
CA HIS A 246 25.76 3.75 11.52
C HIS A 246 24.79 4.45 12.48
N GLU A 247 24.08 5.47 12.03
CA GLU A 247 23.02 6.07 12.83
C GLU A 247 21.89 5.07 13.12
N ALA A 248 21.43 5.04 14.37
CA ALA A 248 20.32 4.20 14.78
C ALA A 248 19.00 4.84 14.34
N VAL A 249 18.30 4.18 13.42
CA VAL A 249 17.02 4.68 12.90
C VAL A 249 15.85 4.10 13.71
N PRO A 250 14.89 4.93 14.18
CA PRO A 250 13.65 4.47 14.79
C PRO A 250 12.88 3.50 13.89
N ILE A 251 12.24 2.50 14.50
CA ILE A 251 11.45 1.50 13.78
C ILE A 251 10.10 1.32 14.46
N VAL A 252 9.06 1.29 13.63
CA VAL A 252 7.72 0.86 14.02
C VAL A 252 7.36 -0.44 13.30
N ARG A 253 6.69 -1.34 14.00
CA ARG A 253 6.17 -2.59 13.47
C ARG A 253 4.77 -2.35 12.92
N LEU A 254 4.62 -2.53 11.61
CA LEU A 254 3.35 -2.47 10.91
C LEU A 254 2.79 -3.88 10.74
N GLU A 255 1.53 -4.08 11.10
CA GLU A 255 0.82 -5.36 11.10
C GLU A 255 -0.40 -5.30 10.17
N SER A 256 -1.05 -6.44 9.97
CA SER A 256 -2.23 -6.51 9.11
C SER A 256 -3.36 -5.64 9.66
N GLY A 257 -3.82 -4.69 8.85
CA GLY A 257 -4.87 -3.73 9.19
C GLY A 257 -4.37 -2.37 9.68
N ASP A 258 -3.06 -2.22 9.91
CA ASP A 258 -2.49 -0.94 10.28
C ASP A 258 -2.52 0.06 9.13
N VAL A 259 -2.77 1.32 9.47
CA VAL A 259 -2.66 2.45 8.56
C VAL A 259 -1.66 3.45 9.12
N LEU A 260 -0.68 3.82 8.30
CA LEU A 260 0.28 4.87 8.59
C LEU A 260 -0.03 6.09 7.72
N VAL A 261 -0.20 7.26 8.31
CA VAL A 261 -0.45 8.51 7.60
C VAL A 261 0.66 9.50 7.93
N PHE A 262 1.30 10.09 6.92
CA PHE A 262 2.32 11.11 7.12
C PHE A 262 2.21 12.24 6.11
N GLY A 263 2.25 13.47 6.60
CA GLY A 263 2.14 14.69 5.82
C GLY A 263 2.65 15.89 6.62
N GLY A 264 2.34 17.10 6.17
CA GLY A 264 2.83 18.34 6.78
C GLY A 264 4.33 18.29 7.11
N PRO A 265 4.75 18.47 8.38
CA PRO A 265 6.15 18.39 8.78
C PRO A 265 6.83 17.05 8.43
N SER A 266 6.07 15.94 8.45
CA SER A 266 6.56 14.61 8.14
C SER A 266 6.38 14.21 6.67
N ARG A 267 5.98 15.12 5.78
CA ARG A 267 5.77 14.80 4.36
C ARG A 267 7.04 14.27 3.68
N ASN A 268 8.20 14.78 4.11
CA ASN A 268 9.52 14.43 3.60
C ASN A 268 10.25 13.41 4.51
N VAL A 269 9.51 12.65 5.33
CA VAL A 269 10.13 11.63 6.19
C VAL A 269 10.88 10.61 5.34
N VAL A 270 12.15 10.40 5.68
CA VAL A 270 12.97 9.36 5.07
C VAL A 270 12.58 8.04 5.70
N HIS A 271 12.19 7.06 4.88
CA HIS A 271 11.65 5.81 5.39
C HIS A 271 12.05 4.59 4.56
N ALA A 272 11.97 3.42 5.19
CA ALA A 272 12.34 2.13 4.59
C ALA A 272 11.49 0.99 5.15
N LEU A 273 11.25 -0.02 4.31
CA LEU A 273 10.74 -1.31 4.76
C LEU A 273 11.95 -2.25 4.94
N THR A 274 12.40 -2.47 6.16
CA THR A 274 13.70 -3.13 6.43
C THR A 274 13.57 -4.65 6.56
N ARG A 275 12.40 -5.14 6.98
CA ARG A 275 12.12 -6.57 7.19
C ARG A 275 10.64 -6.89 7.06
N VAL A 276 10.31 -8.00 6.42
CA VAL A 276 8.97 -8.63 6.47
C VAL A 276 9.06 -9.94 7.25
N TYR A 277 8.17 -10.14 8.23
CA TYR A 277 8.14 -11.33 9.09
C TYR A 277 7.24 -12.41 8.50
N SER A 278 7.83 -13.48 7.99
CA SER A 278 7.06 -14.65 7.52
C SER A 278 6.27 -15.29 8.67
N GLY A 279 5.07 -15.79 8.37
CA GLY A 279 4.24 -16.52 9.35
C GLY A 279 3.47 -15.61 10.31
N THR A 280 3.38 -14.30 10.01
CA THR A 280 2.63 -13.33 10.82
C THR A 280 1.37 -12.82 10.10
N GLN A 281 1.05 -13.39 8.94
CA GLN A 281 -0.21 -13.13 8.26
C GLN A 281 -1.35 -13.71 9.11
N PRO A 282 -2.47 -13.00 9.31
CA PRO A 282 -3.62 -13.55 10.02
C PRO A 282 -4.20 -14.77 9.28
N ASP A 283 -4.56 -15.83 10.01
CA ASP A 283 -5.05 -17.08 9.42
C ASP A 283 -6.39 -16.93 8.67
N TRP A 284 -7.20 -15.94 9.06
CA TRP A 284 -8.45 -15.60 8.39
C TRP A 284 -8.25 -14.83 7.07
N LEU A 285 -7.07 -14.28 6.83
CA LEU A 285 -6.80 -13.48 5.63
C LEU A 285 -6.41 -14.40 4.47
N HIS A 286 -7.28 -14.49 3.48
CA HIS A 286 -7.10 -15.31 2.29
C HIS A 286 -6.27 -14.57 1.24
N MET A 287 -4.97 -14.54 1.45
CA MET A 287 -3.98 -14.11 0.46
C MET A 287 -2.76 -15.04 0.47
N ARG A 288 -2.00 -15.05 -0.62
CA ARG A 288 -0.68 -15.70 -0.62
C ARG A 288 0.21 -15.07 0.46
N ALA A 289 0.89 -15.91 1.23
CA ALA A 289 1.82 -15.48 2.27
C ALA A 289 2.77 -14.36 1.79
N GLY A 290 2.64 -13.18 2.39
CA GLY A 290 3.38 -11.98 2.01
C GLY A 290 2.78 -10.73 2.64
N ARG A 291 3.28 -9.56 2.24
CA ARG A 291 2.75 -8.26 2.67
C ARG A 291 2.24 -7.49 1.46
N LEU A 292 0.99 -7.09 1.50
CA LEU A 292 0.38 -6.14 0.57
C LEU A 292 0.40 -4.75 1.20
N ASN A 293 0.79 -3.77 0.41
CA ASN A 293 0.85 -2.36 0.81
C ASN A 293 0.11 -1.53 -0.23
N LEU A 294 -0.80 -0.67 0.20
CA LEU A 294 -1.45 0.31 -0.66
C LEU A 294 -1.06 1.71 -0.17
N THR A 295 -0.29 2.45 -0.98
CA THR A 295 0.13 3.82 -0.66
C THR A 295 -0.65 4.79 -1.51
N PHE A 296 -1.51 5.60 -0.87
CA PHE A 296 -2.36 6.60 -1.48
C PHE A 296 -1.74 7.98 -1.37
N ARG A 297 -1.83 8.74 -2.46
CA ARG A 297 -1.26 10.08 -2.60
C ARG A 297 -2.14 10.94 -3.48
N GLU A 298 -2.03 12.25 -3.35
CA GLU A 298 -2.62 13.21 -4.27
C GLU A 298 -1.50 13.81 -5.12
N PHE A 299 -1.59 13.67 -6.45
CA PHE A 299 -0.54 14.15 -7.36
C PHE A 299 -0.40 15.66 -7.29
N ARG A 300 -1.52 16.37 -7.35
CA ARG A 300 -1.62 17.83 -7.24
C ARG A 300 -2.81 18.15 -6.34
N PRO A 301 -2.67 19.02 -5.33
CA PRO A 301 -3.76 19.34 -4.42
C PRO A 301 -5.00 19.80 -5.16
N SER A 302 -6.13 19.15 -4.88
CA SER A 302 -7.43 19.45 -5.48
C SER A 302 -7.85 20.92 -5.32
N GLU A 303 -7.50 21.52 -4.18
CA GLU A 303 -7.73 22.95 -3.90
C GLU A 303 -6.88 23.92 -4.76
N VAL A 304 -5.78 23.44 -5.34
CA VAL A 304 -4.93 24.20 -6.28
C VAL A 304 -5.27 23.87 -7.74
N ALA A 305 -5.90 22.72 -8.00
CA ALA A 305 -6.33 22.31 -9.34
C ALA A 305 -7.61 23.04 -9.79
N GLY A 306 -8.39 23.58 -8.86
CA GLY A 306 -9.63 24.33 -9.12
C GLY A 306 -9.47 25.86 -9.18
N SER A 307 -8.24 26.39 -9.03
CA SER A 307 -7.91 27.83 -9.09
C SER A 307 -7.27 28.24 -10.42
#